data_AF-A0A323VEV5-F1
#
_entry.id   AF-A0A323VEV5-F1
#
_cell.length_a   1.000
_cell.length_b   1.000
_cell.length_c   1.000
_cell.angle_alpha   90.00
_cell.angle_beta   90.00
_cell.angle_gamma   90.00
#
_symmetry.space_group_name_H-M   'P 1'
#
loop_
_entity.id
_entity.type
_entity.pdbx_description
1 polymer ?
#
loop_
_entity_poly.entity_id
_entity_poly.type
_entity_poly.pdbx_seq_one_letter_code
_entity_poly.pdbx_strand_id
1 'polypeptide(L)'
;ALSQALPFADDSFDVAWCLGVLCTTEEKAALLAELRRVLADGGRLGLLVFVADEPLPPPLPDGNSFPSSAEVEQLLAGAGFTVTGTADADLSDSPAEWQQRADAVDAEVERRHGGDPEWRQAQENARRVGRLI
;
A
#
# COMPACT_ATOMS: atom_id res chain seq x y z
N ALA A 1 -0.34 -11.64 -16.25
CA ALA A 1 0.86 -11.74 -15.42
C ALA A 1 1.99 -10.77 -15.84
N LEU A 2 1.67 -9.53 -16.27
CA LEU A 2 2.63 -8.48 -16.63
C LEU A 2 2.56 -7.24 -15.72
N SER A 3 1.58 -7.17 -14.81
CA SER A 3 1.30 -5.95 -14.04
C SER A 3 2.37 -5.64 -13.00
N GLN A 4 3.08 -6.66 -12.51
CA GLN A 4 4.02 -6.51 -11.40
C GLN A 4 5.49 -6.57 -11.82
N ALA A 5 5.80 -6.84 -13.09
CA ALA A 5 7.19 -6.94 -13.54
C ALA A 5 7.84 -5.55 -13.57
N LEU A 6 8.84 -5.36 -12.72
CA LEU A 6 9.65 -4.17 -12.68
C LEU A 6 10.64 -4.19 -13.85
N PRO A 7 10.81 -3.07 -14.59
CA PRO A 7 11.69 -3.00 -15.75
C PRO A 7 13.18 -2.85 -15.35
N PHE A 8 13.60 -3.59 -14.33
CA PHE A 8 14.96 -3.61 -13.80
C PHE A 8 15.53 -5.02 -13.88
N ALA A 9 16.85 -5.11 -14.05
CA ALA A 9 17.53 -6.39 -13.99
C ALA A 9 17.49 -6.96 -12.56
N ASP A 10 17.85 -8.23 -12.42
CA ASP A 10 18.06 -8.84 -11.12
C ASP A 10 19.17 -8.09 -10.36
N ASP A 11 19.11 -8.09 -9.03
CA ASP A 11 20.15 -7.51 -8.15
C ASP A 11 20.50 -6.04 -8.44
N SER A 12 19.55 -5.26 -8.96
CA SER A 12 19.77 -3.87 -9.38
C SER A 12 19.85 -2.87 -8.22
N PHE A 13 19.33 -3.22 -7.04
CA PHE A 13 19.21 -2.29 -5.91
C PHE A 13 19.65 -2.93 -4.59
N ASP A 14 20.27 -2.14 -3.74
CA ASP A 14 20.56 -2.53 -2.35
C ASP A 14 19.34 -2.38 -1.44
N VAL A 15 18.41 -1.48 -1.79
CA VAL A 15 17.24 -1.15 -0.96
C VAL A 15 16.01 -0.88 -1.82
N ALA A 16 14.85 -1.34 -1.36
CA ALA A 16 13.55 -1.07 -1.94
C ALA A 16 12.54 -0.63 -0.87
N TRP A 17 11.58 0.20 -1.26
CA TRP A 17 10.45 0.59 -0.42
C TRP A 17 9.14 0.23 -1.12
N CYS A 18 8.24 -0.44 -0.40
CA CYS A 18 6.90 -0.77 -0.85
C CYS A 18 5.92 -0.21 0.18
N LEU A 19 5.29 0.93 -0.15
CA LEU A 19 4.51 1.72 0.80
C LEU A 19 3.04 1.79 0.35
N GLY A 20 2.17 1.10 1.07
CA GLY A 20 0.72 1.10 0.81
C GLY A 20 0.30 0.36 -0.47
N VAL A 21 1.19 -0.44 -1.09
CA VAL A 21 0.91 -1.14 -2.37
C VAL A 21 0.47 -2.60 -2.17
N LEU A 22 1.04 -3.31 -1.19
CA LEU A 22 0.76 -4.75 -1.02
C LEU A 22 -0.73 -5.02 -0.71
N CYS A 23 -1.41 -4.10 -0.03
CA CYS A 23 -2.84 -4.18 0.30
C CYS A 23 -3.78 -3.77 -0.86
N THR A 24 -3.27 -3.45 -2.04
CA THR A 24 -4.06 -3.04 -3.22
C THR A 24 -4.04 -4.09 -4.34
N THR A 25 -3.61 -5.32 -4.03
CA THR A 25 -3.49 -6.39 -5.02
C THR A 25 -3.77 -7.75 -4.41
N GLU A 26 -4.32 -8.66 -5.20
CA GLU A 26 -4.41 -10.08 -4.87
C GLU A 26 -3.11 -10.82 -5.19
N GLU A 27 -2.28 -10.28 -6.09
CA GLU A 27 -1.02 -10.89 -6.53
C GLU A 27 0.16 -10.60 -5.56
N LYS A 28 -0.09 -10.68 -4.25
CA LYS A 28 0.86 -10.28 -3.18
C LYS A 28 2.19 -11.04 -3.25
N ALA A 29 2.12 -12.37 -3.44
CA ALA A 29 3.30 -13.21 -3.54
C ALA A 29 4.15 -12.86 -4.77
N ALA A 30 3.51 -12.57 -5.91
CA ALA A 30 4.23 -12.20 -7.13
C ALA A 30 4.91 -10.83 -7.00
N LEU A 31 4.23 -9.86 -6.36
CA LEU A 31 4.81 -8.55 -6.04
C LEU A 31 6.07 -8.71 -5.17
N LEU A 32 5.99 -9.48 -4.07
CA LEU A 32 7.13 -9.68 -3.18
C LEU A 32 8.27 -10.46 -3.85
N ALA A 33 7.95 -11.45 -4.69
CA ALA A 33 8.96 -12.16 -5.47
C ALA A 33 9.69 -11.24 -6.44
N GLU A 34 8.97 -10.30 -7.09
CA GLU A 34 9.60 -9.32 -7.96
C GLU A 34 10.49 -8.34 -7.20
N LEU A 35 10.04 -7.87 -6.02
CA LEU A 35 10.87 -7.05 -5.15
C LEU A 35 12.14 -7.79 -4.71
N ARG A 36 12.03 -9.09 -4.41
CA ARG A 36 13.20 -9.92 -4.09
C ARG A 36 14.15 -10.05 -5.27
N ARG A 37 13.63 -10.19 -6.49
CA ARG A 37 14.42 -10.34 -7.71
C ARG A 37 15.30 -9.13 -7.98
N VAL A 38 14.77 -7.92 -7.84
CA VAL A 38 15.51 -6.69 -8.13
C VAL A 38 16.44 -6.26 -7.00
N LEU A 39 16.31 -6.87 -5.81
CA LEU A 39 17.19 -6.62 -4.67
C LEU A 39 18.42 -7.53 -4.72
N ALA A 40 19.60 -6.94 -4.60
CA ALA A 40 20.85 -7.65 -4.45
C ALA A 40 20.83 -8.58 -3.22
N ASP A 41 21.69 -9.60 -3.22
CA ASP A 41 21.88 -10.45 -2.04
C ASP A 41 22.30 -9.60 -0.82
N GLY A 42 21.54 -9.74 0.27
CA GLY A 42 21.69 -8.90 1.48
C GLY A 42 20.99 -7.54 1.41
N GLY A 43 20.30 -7.25 0.31
CA GLY A 43 19.47 -6.06 0.13
C GLY A 43 18.29 -6.02 1.10
N ARG A 44 17.74 -4.81 1.28
CA ARG A 44 16.71 -4.54 2.31
C ARG A 44 15.41 -4.04 1.70
N LEU A 45 14.29 -4.54 2.22
CA LEU A 45 12.95 -4.07 1.91
C LEU A 45 12.36 -3.31 3.10
N GLY A 46 11.95 -2.07 2.88
CA GLY A 46 11.02 -1.36 3.75
C GLY A 46 9.60 -1.59 3.27
N LEU A 47 8.74 -2.16 4.12
CA LEU A 47 7.34 -2.44 3.80
C LEU A 47 6.43 -1.67 4.76
N LEU A 48 5.50 -0.90 4.20
CA LEU A 48 4.35 -0.36 4.92
C LEU A 48 3.10 -0.91 4.26
N VAL A 49 2.27 -1.61 5.04
CA VAL A 49 1.07 -2.28 4.55
C VAL A 49 -0.03 -2.14 5.59
N PHE A 50 -1.25 -1.85 5.13
CA PHE A 50 -2.43 -1.97 5.97
C PHE A 50 -2.79 -3.43 6.12
N VAL A 51 -2.88 -3.88 7.36
CA VAL A 51 -3.29 -5.24 7.72
C VAL A 51 -4.68 -5.22 8.34
N ALA A 52 -5.39 -6.34 8.25
CA ALA A 52 -6.66 -6.52 8.94
C ALA A 52 -6.46 -7.49 10.12
N ASP A 53 -6.68 -7.01 11.34
CA ASP A 53 -6.63 -7.84 12.56
C ASP A 53 -7.80 -8.83 12.63
N GLU A 54 -8.94 -8.46 12.04
CA GLU A 54 -10.20 -9.21 12.01
C GLU A 54 -10.79 -9.15 10.59
N PRO A 55 -11.65 -10.12 10.20
CA PRO A 55 -12.35 -10.05 8.93
C PRO A 55 -13.15 -8.75 8.78
N LEU A 56 -12.83 -7.97 7.75
CA LEU A 56 -13.47 -6.69 7.52
C LEU A 56 -14.91 -6.86 6.96
N PRO A 57 -15.90 -6.13 7.50
CA PRO A 57 -17.27 -6.23 7.02
C PRO A 57 -17.40 -5.59 5.62
N PRO A 58 -18.18 -6.20 4.70
CA PRO A 58 -18.41 -5.62 3.37
C PRO A 58 -19.30 -4.35 3.43
N PRO A 59 -19.22 -3.48 2.40
CA PRO A 59 -18.33 -3.57 1.24
C PRO A 59 -16.93 -3.04 1.56
N LEU A 60 -15.91 -3.76 1.09
CA LEU A 60 -14.52 -3.31 1.15
C LEU A 60 -14.29 -2.15 0.15
N PRO A 61 -13.25 -1.32 0.35
CA PRO A 61 -12.79 -0.40 -0.67
C PRO A 61 -12.44 -1.17 -1.96
N ASP A 62 -12.96 -0.70 -3.09
CA ASP A 62 -12.75 -1.37 -4.37
C ASP A 62 -11.25 -1.38 -4.72
N GLY A 63 -10.73 -2.55 -5.10
CA GLY A 63 -9.31 -2.72 -5.44
C GLY A 63 -8.39 -2.95 -4.24
N ASN A 64 -8.91 -3.00 -3.02
CA ASN A 64 -8.13 -3.34 -1.83
C ASN A 64 -8.39 -4.78 -1.35
N SER A 65 -7.31 -5.43 -0.92
CA SER A 65 -7.31 -6.74 -0.30
C SER A 65 -6.30 -6.72 0.84
N PHE A 66 -6.79 -6.58 2.07
CA PHE A 66 -5.99 -6.39 3.27
C PHE A 66 -5.59 -7.74 3.87
N PRO A 67 -4.29 -8.10 3.87
CA PRO A 67 -3.82 -9.34 4.49
C PRO A 67 -3.84 -9.22 6.01
N SER A 68 -3.82 -10.36 6.71
CA SER A 68 -3.49 -10.36 8.15
C SER A 68 -1.97 -10.20 8.36
N SER A 69 -1.55 -9.79 9.55
CA SER A 69 -0.11 -9.73 9.90
C SER A 69 0.59 -11.09 9.72
N ALA A 70 -0.08 -12.18 10.12
CA ALA A 70 0.44 -13.53 9.95
C ALA A 70 0.59 -13.93 8.47
N GLU A 71 -0.35 -13.51 7.61
CA GLU A 71 -0.25 -13.72 6.17
C GLU A 71 0.92 -12.93 5.56
N VAL A 72 1.13 -11.68 5.98
CA VAL A 72 2.28 -10.87 5.52
C VAL A 72 3.61 -11.54 5.88
N GLU A 73 3.76 -12.04 7.09
CA GLU A 73 4.97 -12.75 7.51
C GLU A 73 5.22 -14.01 6.67
N GLN A 74 4.17 -14.80 6.41
CA GLN A 74 4.27 -15.99 5.55
C GLN A 74 4.64 -15.64 4.11
N LEU A 75 4.04 -14.59 3.57
CA LEU A 75 4.32 -14.11 2.21
C LEU A 75 5.77 -13.61 2.08
N LEU A 76 6.27 -12.87 3.07
CA LEU A 76 7.65 -12.41 3.11
C LEU A 76 8.64 -13.58 3.19
N ALA A 77 8.39 -14.54 4.08
CA ALA A 77 9.21 -15.74 4.17
C ALA A 77 9.19 -16.56 2.88
N GLY A 78 8.03 -16.72 2.25
CA GLY A 78 7.86 -17.41 0.97
C GLY A 78 8.61 -16.73 -0.18
N ALA A 79 8.77 -15.41 -0.14
CA ALA A 79 9.59 -14.64 -1.08
C ALA A 79 11.08 -14.61 -0.72
N GLY A 80 11.51 -15.27 0.36
CA GLY A 80 12.91 -15.35 0.76
C GLY A 80 13.40 -14.16 1.60
N PHE A 81 12.48 -13.39 2.19
CA PHE A 81 12.83 -12.34 3.15
C PHE A 81 12.82 -12.86 4.59
N THR A 82 13.67 -12.26 5.42
CA THR A 82 13.66 -12.43 6.88
C THR A 82 13.26 -11.11 7.51
N VAL A 83 12.21 -11.11 8.34
CA VAL A 83 11.75 -9.91 9.05
C VAL A 83 12.74 -9.58 10.17
N THR A 84 13.34 -8.39 10.12
CA THR A 84 14.32 -7.92 11.13
C THR A 84 13.74 -6.91 12.11
N GLY A 85 12.53 -6.39 11.86
CA GLY A 85 11.86 -5.43 12.72
C GLY A 85 10.47 -5.09 12.20
N THR A 86 9.57 -4.79 13.13
CA THR A 86 8.20 -4.36 12.87
C THR A 86 7.88 -3.18 13.79
N ALA A 87 7.01 -2.29 13.33
CA ALA A 87 6.47 -1.20 14.11
C ALA A 87 5.11 -0.80 13.52
N ASP A 88 4.22 -0.34 14.39
CA ASP A 88 2.98 0.30 13.95
C ASP A 88 3.29 1.73 13.50
N ALA A 89 2.77 2.10 12.34
CA ALA A 89 2.94 3.44 11.80
C ALA A 89 1.82 4.35 12.31
N ASP A 90 2.19 5.41 13.03
CA ASP A 90 1.26 6.50 13.34
C ASP A 90 1.17 7.43 12.13
N LEU A 91 0.08 7.30 11.36
CA LEU A 91 -0.19 8.15 10.20
C LEU A 91 -0.85 9.49 10.57
N SER A 92 -1.17 9.71 11.85
CA SER A 92 -1.86 10.91 12.31
C SER A 92 -0.90 12.08 12.63
N ASP A 93 0.40 11.82 12.77
CA ASP A 93 1.42 12.82 13.15
C ASP A 93 1.91 13.68 11.96
N SER A 94 1.00 14.04 11.04
CA SER A 94 1.33 14.94 9.95
C SER A 94 1.33 16.40 10.44
N PRO A 95 2.38 17.20 10.17
CA PRO A 95 2.37 18.62 10.52
C PRO A 95 1.17 19.35 9.93
N ALA A 96 0.58 20.29 10.66
CA ALA A 96 -0.63 21.01 10.24
C ALA A 96 -0.52 21.67 8.85
N GLU A 97 0.69 22.09 8.45
CA GLU A 97 0.93 22.66 7.12
C GLU A 97 0.70 21.64 5.99
N TRP A 98 1.02 20.36 6.20
CA TRP A 98 0.73 19.31 5.24
C TRP A 98 -0.77 19.09 5.06
N GLN A 99 -1.52 19.09 6.17
CA GLN A 99 -2.98 18.98 6.12
C GLN A 99 -3.59 20.17 5.36
N GLN A 100 -3.16 21.40 5.65
CA GLN A 100 -3.64 22.60 4.94
C GLN A 100 -3.37 22.53 3.44
N ARG A 101 -2.21 22.01 3.03
CA ARG A 101 -1.87 21.85 1.61
C ARG A 101 -2.71 20.75 0.94
N ALA A 102 -2.95 19.63 1.63
CA ALA A 102 -3.83 18.57 1.14
C ALA A 102 -5.27 19.10 0.95
N ASP A 103 -5.82 19.78 1.97
CA ASP A 103 -7.17 20.36 1.92
C ASP A 103 -7.31 21.36 0.76
N ALA A 104 -6.28 22.16 0.50
CA ALA A 104 -6.28 23.11 -0.62
C ALA A 104 -6.30 22.41 -1.99
N VAL A 105 -5.61 21.27 -2.12
CA VAL A 105 -5.66 20.44 -3.34
C VAL A 105 -7.04 19.80 -3.49
N ASP A 106 -7.58 19.22 -2.43
CA ASP A 106 -8.91 18.59 -2.44
C ASP A 106 -10.01 19.57 -2.82
N ALA A 107 -9.98 20.79 -2.26
CA ALA A 107 -10.92 21.86 -2.62
C ALA A 107 -10.84 22.24 -4.10
N GLU A 108 -9.63 22.28 -4.68
CA GLU A 108 -9.45 22.60 -6.10
C GLU A 108 -9.91 21.46 -7.01
N VAL A 109 -9.67 20.20 -6.60
CA VAL A 109 -10.17 19.00 -7.31
C VAL A 109 -11.70 18.98 -7.27
N GLU A 110 -12.32 19.21 -6.12
CA GLU A 110 -13.78 19.32 -5.99
C GLU A 110 -14.35 20.46 -6.83
N ARG A 111 -13.71 21.64 -6.82
CA ARG A 111 -14.15 22.79 -7.62
C ARG A 111 -14.18 22.48 -9.12
N ARG A 112 -13.23 21.69 -9.62
CA ARG A 112 -13.13 21.32 -11.05
C ARG A 112 -13.98 20.10 -11.41
N HIS A 113 -14.09 19.12 -10.52
CA HIS A 113 -14.55 17.77 -10.82
C HIS A 113 -15.71 17.29 -9.93
N GLY A 114 -16.23 18.11 -9.03
CA GLY A 114 -17.28 17.69 -8.07
C GLY A 114 -18.59 17.22 -8.71
N GLY A 115 -18.83 17.57 -9.98
CA GLY A 115 -19.96 17.05 -10.76
C GLY A 115 -19.72 15.68 -11.39
N ASP A 116 -18.46 15.22 -11.43
CA ASP A 116 -18.06 14.02 -12.16
C ASP A 116 -18.43 12.76 -11.37
N PRO A 117 -19.01 11.71 -12.00
CA PRO A 117 -19.28 10.43 -11.35
C PRO A 117 -18.02 9.81 -10.72
N GLU A 118 -16.87 9.95 -11.38
CA GLU A 118 -15.58 9.41 -10.95
C GLU A 118 -15.10 10.07 -9.66
N TRP A 119 -15.30 11.38 -9.51
CA TRP A 119 -14.98 12.09 -8.27
C TRP A 119 -15.85 11.58 -7.11
N ARG A 120 -17.16 11.40 -7.32
CA ARG A 120 -18.05 10.84 -6.28
C ARG A 120 -17.63 9.43 -5.86
N GLN A 121 -17.26 8.57 -6.81
CA GLN A 121 -16.75 7.23 -6.51
C GLN A 121 -15.44 7.29 -5.69
N ALA A 122 -14.53 8.20 -6.04
CA ALA A 122 -13.28 8.40 -5.28
C ALA A 122 -13.58 8.83 -3.84
N GLN A 123 -14.52 9.77 -3.62
CA GLN A 123 -14.92 10.20 -2.28
C GLN A 123 -15.55 9.06 -1.47
N GLU A 124 -16.37 8.20 -2.10
CA GLU A 124 -16.94 7.03 -1.43
C GLU A 124 -15.87 6.02 -1.01
N ASN A 125 -14.90 5.75 -1.89
CA ASN A 125 -13.78 4.86 -1.60
C ASN A 125 -12.90 5.42 -0.48
N ALA A 126 -12.55 6.72 -0.52
CA ALA A 126 -11.80 7.38 0.54
C ALA A 126 -12.51 7.27 1.90
N ARG A 127 -13.84 7.49 1.94
CA ARG A 127 -14.64 7.30 3.16
C ARG A 127 -14.66 5.85 3.65
N ARG A 128 -14.61 4.86 2.76
CA ARG A 128 -14.53 3.43 3.15
C ARG A 128 -13.18 3.14 3.80
N VAL A 129 -12.08 3.56 3.18
CA VAL A 129 -10.73 3.42 3.75
C VAL A 129 -10.64 4.12 5.11
N GLY A 130 -11.16 5.34 5.21
CA GLY A 130 -11.15 6.13 6.45
C GLY A 130 -11.95 5.52 7.61
N ARG A 131 -12.78 4.50 7.38
CA ARG A 131 -13.46 3.75 8.47
C ARG A 131 -12.69 2.52 8.93
N LEU A 132 -11.62 2.15 8.22
CA LEU A 132 -10.78 0.99 8.52
C LEU A 132 -9.52 1.38 9.32
N ILE A 133 -9.25 2.68 9.43
CA ILE A 133 -8.15 3.29 10.20
C ILE A 133 -8.74 4.05 11.39
#